data_AF-A0A437NVQ3-F1
#
_entry.id   AF-A0A437NVQ3-F1
#
_cell.length_a   1.000
_cell.length_b   1.000
_cell.length_c   1.000
_cell.angle_alpha   90.00
_cell.angle_beta   90.00
_cell.angle_gamma   90.00
#
_symmetry.space_group_name_H-M   'P 1'
#
loop_
_entity.id
_entity.type
_entity.pdbx_description
1 polymer ?
#
loop_
_entity_poly.entity_id
_entity_poly.type
_entity_poly.pdbx_seq_one_letter_code
_entity_poly.pdbx_strand_id
1 'polypeptide(L)'
;MTSFPSETQAEARLEELRRQRAALDRLIGEHELYLELGRRLGGVAAPATAPEAVPAAPPAPPQAGGPRQSDPRQNNLRQDGPRQEGRRLIEAALAVLSGAGRPMHAAEIWERLAASGLTLPGHDPVAALNTRLWKRAQGNGPVRRLGDAVYAAAEAGRPPSEAGRG
;
A
#
# COMPACT_ATOMS: atom_id res chain seq x y z
N MET A 1 34.97 -17.27 -11.40
CA MET A 1 34.55 -17.62 -12.77
C MET A 1 33.25 -18.41 -12.67
N THR A 2 32.10 -17.76 -12.83
CA THR A 2 30.80 -18.43 -12.94
C THR A 2 30.72 -19.08 -14.32
N SER A 3 30.69 -20.41 -14.36
CA SER A 3 30.51 -21.16 -15.60
C SER A 3 29.13 -20.88 -16.19
N PHE A 4 29.06 -20.60 -17.49
CA PHE A 4 27.80 -20.44 -18.20
C PHE A 4 27.18 -21.82 -18.46
N PRO A 5 25.85 -21.98 -18.28
CA PRO A 5 25.19 -23.24 -18.59
C PRO A 5 25.36 -23.57 -20.08
N SER A 6 25.48 -24.86 -20.40
CA SER A 6 25.46 -25.29 -21.80
C SER A 6 24.09 -25.05 -22.41
N GLU A 7 24.02 -24.94 -23.75
CA GLU A 7 22.78 -24.70 -24.50
C GLU A 7 21.68 -25.69 -24.12
N THR A 8 21.99 -27.00 -24.07
CA THR A 8 21.04 -28.05 -23.66
C THR A 8 20.53 -27.86 -22.22
N GLN A 9 21.38 -27.38 -21.30
CA GLN A 9 20.95 -27.09 -19.93
C GLN A 9 20.03 -25.86 -19.88
N ALA A 10 20.31 -24.84 -20.68
CA ALA A 10 19.46 -23.66 -20.80
C ALA A 10 18.08 -24.02 -21.40
N GLU A 11 18.05 -24.86 -22.43
CA GLU A 11 16.81 -25.36 -23.05
C GLU A 11 15.97 -26.17 -22.07
N ALA A 12 16.57 -27.15 -21.38
CA ALA A 12 15.88 -27.95 -20.37
C ALA A 12 15.32 -27.09 -19.24
N ARG A 13 16.08 -26.06 -18.81
CA ARG A 13 15.61 -25.11 -17.79
C ARG A 13 14.45 -24.27 -18.30
N LEU A 14 14.46 -23.86 -19.57
CA LEU A 14 13.39 -23.09 -20.18
C LEU A 14 12.10 -23.89 -20.34
N GLU A 15 12.20 -25.16 -20.73
CA GLU A 15 11.05 -26.08 -20.76
C GLU A 15 10.43 -26.28 -19.38
N GLU A 16 11.28 -26.47 -18.36
CA GLU A 16 10.82 -26.61 -16.98
C GLU A 16 10.07 -25.35 -16.51
N LEU A 17 10.61 -24.17 -16.77
CA LEU A 17 9.94 -22.90 -16.44
C LEU A 17 8.61 -22.75 -17.18
N ARG A 18 8.53 -23.18 -18.45
CA ARG A 18 7.27 -23.17 -19.21
C ARG A 18 6.23 -24.12 -18.60
N ARG A 19 6.65 -25.32 -18.14
CA ARG A 19 5.76 -26.25 -17.42
C ARG A 19 5.27 -25.65 -16.11
N GLN A 20 6.17 -25.06 -15.34
CA GLN A 20 5.82 -24.38 -14.07
C GLN A 20 4.81 -23.26 -14.29
N ARG A 21 5.02 -22.43 -15.31
CA ARG A 21 4.07 -21.38 -15.68
C ARG A 21 2.68 -21.96 -16.00
N ALA A 22 2.62 -23.00 -16.84
CA ALA A 22 1.35 -23.62 -17.19
C ALA A 22 0.62 -24.23 -15.99
N ALA A 23 1.36 -24.77 -15.01
CA ALA A 23 0.78 -25.28 -13.76
C ALA A 23 0.19 -24.15 -12.90
N LEU A 24 0.92 -23.03 -12.77
CA LEU A 24 0.45 -21.86 -12.05
C LEU A 24 -0.80 -21.25 -12.69
N ASP A 25 -0.84 -21.13 -14.02
CA ASP A 25 -1.99 -20.59 -14.74
C ASP A 25 -3.27 -21.41 -14.49
N ARG A 26 -3.15 -22.75 -14.37
CA ARG A 26 -4.29 -23.62 -14.02
C ARG A 26 -4.77 -23.37 -12.58
N LEU A 27 -3.84 -23.28 -11.62
CA LEU A 27 -4.19 -23.03 -10.22
C LEU A 27 -4.85 -21.66 -10.03
N ILE A 28 -4.39 -20.64 -10.76
CA ILE A 28 -5.01 -19.31 -10.78
C ILE A 28 -6.45 -19.43 -11.26
N GLY A 29 -6.68 -20.07 -12.42
CA GLY A 29 -8.03 -20.25 -12.95
C GLY A 29 -8.96 -21.00 -12.01
N GLU A 30 -8.46 -22.03 -11.31
CA GLU A 30 -9.23 -22.75 -10.29
C GLU A 30 -9.66 -21.83 -9.14
N HIS A 31 -8.75 -21.01 -8.61
CA HIS A 31 -9.07 -20.09 -7.52
C HIS A 31 -10.00 -18.96 -7.95
N GLU A 32 -9.86 -18.46 -9.18
CA GLU A 32 -10.79 -17.47 -9.75
C GLU A 32 -12.21 -18.02 -9.83
N LEU A 33 -12.38 -19.28 -10.23
CA LEU A 33 -13.67 -19.96 -10.22
C LEU A 33 -14.25 -20.08 -8.81
N TYR A 34 -13.43 -20.44 -7.81
CA TYR A 34 -13.86 -20.48 -6.41
C TYR A 34 -14.32 -19.11 -5.90
N LEU A 35 -13.59 -18.05 -6.24
CA LEU A 35 -13.96 -16.68 -5.86
C LEU A 35 -15.25 -16.22 -6.55
N GLU A 36 -15.42 -16.53 -7.84
CA GLU A 36 -16.65 -16.24 -8.57
C GLU A 36 -17.85 -16.96 -7.93
N LEU A 37 -17.69 -18.24 -7.59
CA LEU A 37 -18.71 -19.01 -6.87
C LEU A 37 -19.04 -18.36 -5.52
N GLY A 38 -18.03 -17.96 -4.75
CA GLY A 38 -18.21 -17.25 -3.48
C GLY A 38 -18.99 -15.94 -3.63
N ARG A 39 -18.75 -15.17 -4.71
CA ARG A 39 -19.53 -13.95 -5.00
C ARG A 39 -20.98 -14.27 -5.40
N ARG A 40 -21.21 -15.33 -6.18
CA ARG A 40 -22.55 -15.77 -6.57
C ARG A 40 -23.36 -16.27 -5.36
N LEU A 41 -22.72 -17.04 -4.47
CA LEU A 41 -23.36 -17.58 -3.26
C LEU A 41 -23.50 -16.54 -2.13
N GLY A 42 -22.54 -15.62 -2.00
CA GLY A 42 -22.52 -14.55 -0.99
C GLY A 42 -23.24 -13.27 -1.41
N GLY A 43 -23.88 -13.25 -2.58
CA GLY A 43 -24.57 -12.09 -3.17
C GLY A 43 -25.87 -11.64 -2.47
N VAL A 44 -26.25 -12.24 -1.34
CA VAL A 44 -27.32 -11.74 -0.45
C VAL A 44 -26.74 -11.38 0.92
N ALA A 45 -25.77 -10.49 0.93
CA ALA A 45 -25.40 -9.72 2.10
C ALA A 45 -25.09 -8.28 1.67
N ALA A 46 -26.17 -7.55 1.37
CA ALA A 46 -26.12 -6.10 1.34
C ALA A 46 -25.61 -5.59 2.70
N PRO A 47 -24.77 -4.53 2.77
CA PRO A 47 -24.73 -3.73 3.98
C PRO A 47 -26.11 -3.08 4.13
N ALA A 48 -26.88 -3.57 5.10
CA ALA A 48 -28.14 -2.99 5.52
C ALA A 48 -27.90 -1.56 6.04
N THR A 49 -28.13 -0.55 5.19
CA THR A 49 -28.52 0.78 5.64
C THR A 49 -29.93 0.67 6.20
N ALA A 50 -30.05 0.51 7.52
CA ALA A 50 -31.33 0.62 8.20
C ALA A 50 -31.84 2.07 8.08
N PRO A 51 -33.08 2.31 7.62
CA PRO A 51 -33.74 3.58 7.84
C PRO A 51 -34.33 3.55 9.25
N GLU A 52 -33.69 4.23 10.19
CA GLU A 52 -34.24 4.41 11.53
C GLU A 52 -35.44 5.37 11.45
N ALA A 53 -36.62 4.81 11.67
CA ALA A 53 -37.89 5.51 11.74
C ALA A 53 -37.91 6.44 12.98
N VAL A 54 -38.28 7.70 12.78
CA VAL A 54 -38.46 8.68 13.85
C VAL A 54 -39.95 8.70 14.25
N PRO A 55 -40.33 8.38 15.49
CA PRO A 55 -41.61 8.81 16.05
C PRO A 55 -41.44 10.18 16.69
N ALA A 56 -42.32 11.11 16.29
CA ALA A 56 -42.44 12.44 16.85
C ALA A 56 -42.84 12.42 18.34
N ALA A 57 -42.20 13.27 19.14
CA ALA A 57 -42.61 13.62 20.51
C ALA A 57 -42.51 15.15 20.74
N PRO A 58 -43.38 15.74 21.60
CA PRO A 58 -43.74 17.17 21.64
C PRO A 58 -42.76 18.07 22.43
N PRO A 59 -42.88 19.42 22.37
CA PRO A 59 -41.88 20.33 22.91
C PRO A 59 -42.05 20.57 24.42
N ALA A 60 -40.94 20.53 25.16
CA ALA A 60 -40.84 21.01 26.54
C ALA A 60 -39.74 22.10 26.63
N PRO A 61 -39.99 23.25 27.28
CA PRO A 61 -38.96 24.25 27.54
C PRO A 61 -38.40 24.10 28.98
N PRO A 62 -37.53 25.03 29.42
CA PRO A 62 -36.09 24.86 29.64
C PRO A 62 -35.75 24.45 31.09
N GLN A 63 -34.48 24.11 31.39
CA GLN A 63 -33.68 24.66 32.53
C GLN A 63 -32.37 23.88 32.77
N ALA A 64 -31.28 24.64 32.67
CA ALA A 64 -30.03 24.62 33.44
C ALA A 64 -29.45 23.31 34.01
N GLY A 65 -28.32 22.91 33.43
CA GLY A 65 -27.31 22.06 34.04
C GLY A 65 -26.09 21.94 33.12
N GLY A 66 -25.10 22.83 33.26
CA GLY A 66 -23.77 22.61 32.64
C GLY A 66 -23.02 21.47 33.35
N PRO A 67 -21.81 21.07 32.92
CA PRO A 67 -21.04 21.49 31.75
C PRO A 67 -20.65 20.30 30.85
N ARG A 68 -20.41 20.56 29.56
CA ARG A 68 -19.33 19.94 28.76
C ARG A 68 -19.49 20.41 27.34
N GLN A 69 -18.70 21.44 27.00
CA GLN A 69 -18.22 21.58 25.63
C GLN A 69 -17.68 20.21 25.24
N SER A 70 -18.36 19.53 24.34
CA SER A 70 -17.83 18.38 23.63
C SER A 70 -16.64 18.88 22.81
N ASP A 71 -15.47 18.79 23.42
CA ASP A 71 -14.18 19.09 22.82
C ASP A 71 -14.07 18.31 21.50
N PRO A 72 -13.96 18.97 20.33
CA PRO A 72 -13.78 18.28 19.04
C PRO A 72 -12.49 17.44 19.02
N ARG A 73 -11.60 17.64 20.00
CA ARG A 73 -10.32 16.97 20.14
C ARG A 73 -10.45 15.48 20.48
N GLN A 74 -11.51 15.05 21.18
CA GLN A 74 -11.62 13.65 21.63
C GLN A 74 -12.14 12.68 20.54
N ASN A 75 -12.84 13.18 19.53
CA ASN A 75 -13.30 12.36 18.39
C ASN A 75 -12.19 12.12 17.35
N ASN A 76 -11.13 12.97 17.34
CA ASN A 76 -10.00 12.83 16.42
C ASN A 76 -9.01 11.72 16.82
N LEU A 77 -8.86 11.40 18.12
CA LEU A 77 -7.88 10.40 18.58
C LEU A 77 -8.21 8.96 18.14
N ARG A 78 -9.46 8.64 17.78
CA ARG A 78 -9.86 7.27 17.39
C ARG A 78 -9.82 7.03 15.88
N GLN A 79 -9.90 8.08 15.06
CA GLN A 79 -9.92 7.95 13.59
C GLN A 79 -8.52 8.06 12.94
N ASP A 80 -7.50 8.32 13.75
CA ASP A 80 -6.15 8.60 13.28
C ASP A 80 -5.31 7.36 12.96
N GLY A 81 -5.67 6.18 13.48
CA GLY A 81 -4.86 4.95 13.34
C GLY A 81 -4.48 4.62 11.90
N PRO A 82 -5.43 4.43 10.97
CA PRO A 82 -5.12 4.04 9.58
C PRO A 82 -4.37 5.11 8.78
N ARG A 83 -4.64 6.40 9.07
CA ARG A 83 -4.00 7.53 8.37
C ARG A 83 -2.57 7.74 8.88
N GLN A 84 -2.36 7.64 10.19
CA GLN A 84 -1.03 7.67 10.79
C GLN A 84 -0.21 6.45 10.37
N GLU A 85 -0.81 5.26 10.32
CA GLU A 85 -0.16 4.03 9.85
C GLU A 85 0.28 4.17 8.38
N GLY A 86 -0.61 4.67 7.52
CA GLY A 86 -0.27 4.96 6.13
C GLY A 86 0.86 5.99 5.98
N ARG A 87 0.92 6.99 6.87
CA ARG A 87 1.98 7.99 6.87
C ARG A 87 3.32 7.40 7.34
N ARG A 88 3.33 6.63 8.42
CA ARG A 88 4.51 5.92 8.93
C ARG A 88 5.11 4.99 7.89
N LEU A 89 4.26 4.28 7.15
CA LEU A 89 4.70 3.40 6.08
C LEU A 89 5.38 4.16 4.94
N ILE A 90 4.84 5.31 4.54
CA ILE A 90 5.47 6.16 3.51
C ILE A 90 6.79 6.76 4.02
N GLU A 91 6.84 7.21 5.27
CA GLU A 91 8.07 7.74 5.89
C GLU A 91 9.17 6.66 5.95
N ALA A 92 8.82 5.42 6.32
CA ALA A 92 9.74 4.29 6.32
C ALA A 92 10.20 3.92 4.90
N ALA A 93 9.30 3.92 3.91
CA ALA A 93 9.66 3.67 2.52
C ALA A 93 10.64 4.72 1.98
N LEU A 94 10.46 5.99 2.35
CA LEU A 94 11.38 7.06 2.02
C LEU A 94 12.74 6.87 2.69
N ALA A 95 12.77 6.48 3.96
CA ALA A 95 14.02 6.19 4.66
C ALA A 95 14.80 5.04 3.99
N VAL A 96 14.11 4.00 3.52
CA VAL A 96 14.72 2.90 2.75
C VAL A 96 15.33 3.42 1.45
N LEU A 97 14.59 4.23 0.68
CA LEU A 97 15.08 4.79 -0.58
C LEU A 97 16.26 5.73 -0.39
N SER A 98 16.19 6.62 0.60
CA SER A 98 17.27 7.55 0.93
C SER A 98 18.51 6.83 1.45
N GLY A 99 18.35 5.84 2.33
CA GLY A 99 19.45 5.04 2.86
C GLY A 99 20.11 4.15 1.81
N ALA A 100 19.36 3.68 0.82
CA ALA A 100 19.90 2.89 -0.29
C ALA A 100 20.65 3.73 -1.33
N GLY A 101 20.32 5.02 -1.46
CA GLY A 101 20.95 5.94 -2.42
C GLY A 101 20.78 5.54 -3.89
N ARG A 102 19.85 4.62 -4.20
CA ARG A 102 19.60 4.10 -5.56
C ARG A 102 18.11 3.88 -5.80
N PRO A 103 17.66 3.87 -7.06
CA PRO A 103 16.31 3.42 -7.41
C PRO A 103 16.08 1.98 -6.97
N MET A 104 14.88 1.69 -6.46
CA MET A 104 14.48 0.35 -6.01
C MET A 104 13.09 -0.01 -6.50
N HIS A 105 12.87 -1.30 -6.74
CA HIS A 105 11.55 -1.83 -7.09
C HIS A 105 10.65 -1.91 -5.83
N ALA A 106 9.34 -1.74 -5.98
CA ALA A 106 8.38 -1.76 -4.87
C ALA A 106 8.46 -3.05 -4.03
N ALA A 107 8.73 -4.20 -4.67
CA ALA A 107 8.95 -5.47 -3.97
C ALA A 107 10.20 -5.43 -3.06
N GLU A 108 11.33 -4.91 -3.55
CA GLU A 108 12.57 -4.79 -2.76
C GLU A 108 12.40 -3.79 -1.61
N ILE A 109 11.64 -2.69 -1.83
CA ILE A 109 11.30 -1.75 -0.77
C ILE A 109 10.45 -2.47 0.29
N TRP A 110 9.44 -3.23 -0.13
CA TRP A 110 8.56 -3.97 0.77
C TRP A 110 9.31 -5.00 1.60
N GLU A 111 10.23 -5.77 1.01
CA GLU A 111 11.06 -6.74 1.74
C GLU A 111 11.81 -6.11 2.91
N ARG A 112 12.39 -4.92 2.71
CA ARG A 112 13.09 -4.19 3.77
C ARG A 112 12.16 -3.63 4.84
N LEU A 113 10.94 -3.21 4.46
CA LEU A 113 9.92 -2.76 5.40
C LEU A 113 9.38 -3.92 6.25
N ALA A 114 9.11 -5.06 5.60
CA ALA A 114 8.66 -6.28 6.26
C ALA A 114 9.73 -6.84 7.23
N ALA A 115 11.01 -6.79 6.85
CA ALA A 115 12.13 -7.11 7.73
C ALA A 115 12.21 -6.20 8.98
N SER A 116 11.63 -4.98 8.89
CA SER A 116 11.53 -4.04 10.02
C SER A 116 10.25 -4.24 10.84
N GLY A 117 9.47 -5.28 10.56
CA GLY A 117 8.23 -5.61 11.27
C GLY A 117 6.98 -4.85 10.80
N LEU A 118 7.07 -4.10 9.69
CA LEU A 118 5.89 -3.41 9.14
C LEU A 118 4.99 -4.40 8.39
N THR A 119 3.68 -4.28 8.61
CA THR A 119 2.66 -5.10 7.96
C THR A 119 1.66 -4.23 7.21
N LEU A 120 1.25 -4.67 6.03
CA LEU A 120 0.19 -4.04 5.25
C LEU A 120 -1.04 -4.94 5.26
N PRO A 121 -2.24 -4.42 5.59
CA PRO A 121 -3.46 -5.19 5.47
C PRO A 121 -3.80 -5.41 4.00
N GLY A 122 -4.23 -6.63 3.66
CA GLY A 122 -4.63 -7.03 2.32
C GLY A 122 -3.86 -8.23 1.79
N HIS A 123 -4.33 -8.76 0.65
CA HIS A 123 -3.76 -9.95 0.02
C HIS A 123 -2.41 -9.69 -0.68
N ASP A 124 -2.21 -8.47 -1.22
CA ASP A 124 -0.97 -8.09 -1.90
C ASP A 124 -0.39 -6.79 -1.32
N PRO A 125 0.58 -6.89 -0.39
CA PRO A 125 1.21 -5.72 0.21
C PRO A 125 2.11 -4.95 -0.77
N VAL A 126 2.67 -5.61 -1.80
CA VAL A 126 3.53 -4.96 -2.79
C VAL A 126 2.69 -4.07 -3.70
N ALA A 127 1.56 -4.55 -4.22
CA ALA A 127 0.64 -3.74 -5.02
C ALA A 127 0.05 -2.56 -4.21
N ALA A 128 -0.25 -2.80 -2.93
CA ALA A 128 -0.75 -1.77 -2.04
C ALA A 128 0.30 -0.69 -1.75
N LEU A 129 1.58 -1.07 -1.57
CA LEU A 129 2.70 -0.13 -1.45
C LEU A 129 2.90 0.64 -2.78
N ASN A 130 2.91 -0.07 -3.90
CA ASN A 130 3.10 0.49 -5.23
C ASN A 130 2.07 1.59 -5.54
N THR A 131 0.79 1.34 -5.26
CA THR A 131 -0.27 2.33 -5.48
C THR A 131 -0.07 3.60 -4.64
N ARG A 132 0.40 3.45 -3.39
CA ARG A 132 0.66 4.60 -2.51
C ARG A 132 1.88 5.41 -2.97
N LEU A 133 2.97 4.74 -3.36
CA LEU A 133 4.16 5.39 -3.90
C LEU A 133 3.87 6.09 -5.23
N TRP A 134 3.13 5.44 -6.14
CA TRP A 134 2.69 6.04 -7.39
C TRP A 134 1.88 7.32 -7.15
N LYS A 135 0.89 7.30 -6.26
CA LYS A 135 0.13 8.50 -5.87
C LYS A 135 1.01 9.63 -5.34
N ARG A 136 2.11 9.30 -4.65
CA ARG A 136 3.05 10.28 -4.12
C ARG A 136 4.05 10.80 -5.16
N ALA A 137 4.31 10.02 -6.20
CA ALA A 137 5.18 10.37 -7.31
C ALA A 137 4.49 11.19 -8.41
N GLN A 138 3.15 11.30 -8.41
CA GLN A 138 2.37 12.08 -9.40
C GLN A 138 2.54 13.61 -9.27
N GLY A 139 3.34 14.12 -8.32
CA GLY A 139 3.68 15.53 -8.19
C GLY A 139 5.15 15.73 -7.78
N ASN A 140 5.56 16.95 -7.43
CA ASN A 140 6.88 17.25 -6.85
C ASN A 140 7.00 16.78 -5.39
N GLY A 141 6.61 15.53 -5.14
CA GLY A 141 6.70 14.89 -3.85
C GLY A 141 8.10 14.34 -3.57
N PRO A 142 8.30 13.77 -2.37
CA PRO A 142 9.60 13.23 -1.94
C PRO A 142 9.99 11.91 -2.65
N VAL A 143 9.15 11.41 -3.55
CA VAL A 143 9.38 10.17 -4.32
C VAL A 143 9.31 10.50 -5.80
N ARG A 144 10.23 9.96 -6.58
CA ARG A 144 10.18 9.97 -8.05
C ARG A 144 9.96 8.55 -8.56
N ARG A 145 9.08 8.40 -9.55
CA ARG A 145 8.91 7.14 -10.28
C ARG A 145 9.83 7.15 -11.50
N LEU A 146 10.62 6.11 -11.68
CA LEU A 146 11.60 5.99 -12.77
C LEU A 146 11.30 4.86 -13.75
N GLY A 147 10.38 3.96 -13.40
CA GLY A 147 9.99 2.83 -14.24
C GLY A 147 8.76 2.13 -13.68
N ASP A 148 8.49 0.92 -14.16
CA ASP A 148 7.38 0.14 -13.63
C ASP A 148 7.69 -0.33 -12.21
N ALA A 149 6.89 0.15 -11.25
CA ALA A 149 7.10 -0.01 -9.81
C ALA A 149 8.52 0.31 -9.29
N VAL A 150 9.35 1.05 -10.05
CA VAL A 150 10.68 1.50 -9.63
C VAL A 150 10.63 2.95 -9.15
N TYR A 151 11.09 3.15 -7.92
CA TYR A 151 11.03 4.42 -7.20
C TYR A 151 12.41 4.84 -6.71
N ALA A 152 12.64 6.15 -6.67
CA ALA A 152 13.80 6.77 -6.05
C ALA A 152 13.35 7.87 -5.08
N ALA A 153 14.16 8.14 -4.05
CA ALA A 153 14.00 9.37 -3.28
C ALA A 153 14.18 10.57 -4.22
N ALA A 154 13.32 11.57 -4.11
CA ALA A 154 13.62 12.86 -4.72
C ALA A 154 14.86 13.41 -4.00
N GLU A 155 15.89 13.84 -4.74
CA GLU A 155 17.01 14.58 -4.18
C GLU A 155 16.42 15.75 -3.38
N ALA A 156 16.53 15.71 -2.05
CA ALA A 156 16.29 16.89 -1.24
C ALA A 156 17.30 17.91 -1.74
N GLY A 157 16.83 18.98 -2.40
CA GLY A 157 17.67 19.92 -3.12
C GLY A 157 18.96 20.21 -2.36
N ARG A 158 20.06 19.61 -2.83
CA ARG A 158 21.39 19.95 -2.38
C ARG A 158 21.51 21.46 -2.62
N PRO A 159 21.76 22.30 -1.59
CA PRO A 159 22.05 23.70 -1.86
C PRO A 159 23.21 23.74 -2.86
N PRO A 160 23.21 24.66 -3.84
CA PRO A 160 24.28 24.74 -4.81
C PRO A 160 25.60 24.80 -4.03
N SER A 161 26.42 23.77 -4.21
CA SER A 161 27.80 23.79 -3.72
C SER A 161 28.41 25.02 -4.38
N GLU A 162 28.70 26.07 -3.59
CA GLU A 162 29.45 27.23 -4.05
C GLU A 162 30.81 26.73 -4.53
N ALA A 163 30.87 26.44 -5.82
CA ALA A 163 32.08 26.23 -6.55
C ALA A 163 32.78 27.58 -6.61
N GLY A 164 33.94 27.65 -5.95
CA GLY A 164 35.09 28.47 -6.33
C GLY A 164 34.82 29.93 -6.69
N ARG A 165 35.01 30.81 -5.71
CA ARG A 165 35.73 32.07 -5.98
C ARG A 165 37.07 32.00 -5.27
N GLY A 166 38.08 31.51 -6.02
CA GLY A 166 39.44 31.99 -5.87
C GLY A 166 39.60 33.31 -6.60
#